data_AF-A0A561VLL1-F1
#
_entry.id   AF-A0A561VLL1-F1
#
_cell.length_a   1.000
_cell.length_b   1.000
_cell.length_c   1.000
_cell.angle_alpha   90.00
_cell.angle_beta   90.00
_cell.angle_gamma   90.00
#
_symmetry.space_group_name_H-M   'P 1'
#
loop_
_entity.id
_entity.type
_entity.pdbx_description
1 polymer ?
#
loop_
_entity_poly.entity_id
_entity_poly.type
_entity_poly.pdbx_seq_one_letter_code
_entity_poly.pdbx_strand_id
1 'polypeptide(L)'
;MLLLPYLIGVVAAGPRWPHLPLLVAWLAGYLLSYYALQAVKSRRPARYRDQLLLYGLSATLPAAVVVAARPAVLIYAPVFAVLLALNAWYAWCRRERALLNDLVSVVQSCLMVPVAATVAGVPAGDVAVPCAAALLYFTGTVLYVKTMIRERGSRAYHRASVAYHLAAVAVAGWLSIPLAVLFGVLAVRAAALPRRRLTPKQVGLLEIGACVLLGGALVVA
;
A
#
# COMPACT_ATOMS: atom_id res chain seq x y z
N MET A 1 -4.30 -5.47 -0.26
CA MET A 1 -3.40 -4.34 0.09
C MET A 1 -2.95 -3.61 -1.18
N LEU A 2 -2.21 -4.26 -2.09
CA LEU A 2 -1.71 -3.64 -3.34
C LEU A 2 -2.78 -2.98 -4.23
N LEU A 3 -3.93 -3.64 -4.41
CA LEU A 3 -4.98 -3.18 -5.33
C LEU A 3 -5.80 -2.01 -4.76
N LEU A 4 -5.93 -1.92 -3.44
CA LEU A 4 -6.90 -1.02 -2.82
C LEU A 4 -6.51 0.46 -2.98
N PRO A 5 -5.26 0.91 -2.77
CA PRO A 5 -4.88 2.30 -3.07
C PRO A 5 -5.14 2.70 -4.53
N TYR A 6 -4.89 1.78 -5.46
CA TYR A 6 -5.24 2.01 -6.87
C TYR A 6 -6.75 2.21 -7.04
N LEU A 7 -7.58 1.31 -6.49
CA LEU A 7 -9.03 1.42 -6.58
C LEU A 7 -9.56 2.68 -5.90
N ILE A 8 -9.05 3.03 -4.72
CA ILE A 8 -9.38 4.28 -4.02
C ILE A 8 -9.08 5.47 -4.92
N GLY A 9 -7.90 5.52 -5.55
CA GLY A 9 -7.54 6.58 -6.49
C GLY A 9 -8.45 6.66 -7.70
N VAL A 10 -8.78 5.52 -8.32
CA VAL A 10 -9.68 5.45 -9.48
C VAL A 10 -11.10 5.89 -9.15
N VAL A 11 -11.64 5.46 -8.00
CA VAL A 11 -12.99 5.83 -7.56
C VAL A 11 -13.03 7.32 -7.22
N ALA A 12 -12.05 7.82 -6.46
CA ALA A 12 -12.00 9.23 -6.06
C ALA A 12 -11.78 10.19 -7.25
N ALA A 13 -10.93 9.81 -8.21
CA ALA A 13 -10.63 10.65 -9.37
C ALA A 13 -11.59 10.47 -10.57
N GLY A 14 -12.46 9.46 -10.52
CA GLY A 14 -13.32 9.08 -11.63
C GLY A 14 -12.62 8.14 -12.64
N PRO A 15 -13.25 7.03 -13.05
CA PRO A 15 -12.66 6.09 -13.99
C PRO A 15 -12.36 6.73 -15.36
N ARG A 16 -11.13 6.55 -15.85
CA ARG A 16 -10.68 6.95 -17.19
C ARG A 16 -9.97 5.79 -17.87
N TRP A 17 -9.94 5.79 -19.20
CA TRP A 17 -9.31 4.71 -19.97
C TRP A 17 -7.83 4.44 -19.60
N PRO A 18 -6.95 5.42 -19.28
CA PRO A 18 -5.56 5.11 -18.98
C PRO A 18 -5.37 4.45 -17.60
N HIS A 19 -6.41 4.37 -16.77
CA HIS A 19 -6.38 3.57 -15.55
C HIS A 19 -6.21 2.09 -15.84
N LEU A 20 -6.72 1.57 -16.97
CA LEU A 20 -6.59 0.16 -17.33
C LEU A 20 -5.13 -0.23 -17.62
N PRO A 21 -4.39 0.42 -18.54
CA PRO A 21 -2.97 0.14 -18.72
C PRO A 21 -2.16 0.47 -17.46
N LEU A 22 -2.55 1.47 -16.66
CA LEU A 22 -1.93 1.72 -15.35
C LEU A 22 -2.08 0.52 -14.40
N LEU A 23 -3.23 -0.14 -14.36
CA LEU A 23 -3.44 -1.33 -13.53
C LEU A 23 -2.52 -2.47 -13.96
N VAL A 24 -2.41 -2.71 -15.27
CA VAL A 24 -1.51 -3.74 -15.81
C VAL A 24 -0.06 -3.41 -15.46
N ALA A 25 0.36 -2.16 -15.66
CA ALA A 25 1.70 -1.70 -15.27
C ALA A 25 1.95 -1.86 -13.77
N TRP A 26 0.95 -1.58 -12.93
CA TRP A 26 1.05 -1.69 -11.48
C TRP A 26 1.20 -3.13 -11.01
N LEU A 27 0.38 -4.05 -11.53
CA LEU A 27 0.45 -5.46 -11.18
C LEU A 27 1.74 -6.11 -11.71
N ALA A 28 2.10 -5.84 -12.96
CA ALA A 28 3.35 -6.31 -13.54
C ALA A 28 4.56 -5.71 -12.82
N GLY A 29 4.52 -4.42 -12.47
CA GLY A 29 5.56 -3.73 -11.72
C GLY A 29 5.74 -4.29 -10.30
N TYR A 30 4.64 -4.68 -9.64
CA TYR A 30 4.72 -5.39 -8.36
C TYR A 30 5.42 -6.75 -8.50
N LEU A 31 5.04 -7.56 -9.50
CA LEU A 31 5.69 -8.86 -9.75
C LEU A 31 7.16 -8.68 -10.12
N LEU A 32 7.47 -7.70 -10.97
CA LEU A 32 8.83 -7.31 -11.30
C LEU A 32 9.63 -6.95 -10.04
N SER A 33 9.06 -6.12 -9.15
CA SER A 33 9.72 -5.72 -7.91
C SER A 33 10.04 -6.93 -7.03
N TYR A 34 9.14 -7.91 -6.95
CA TYR A 34 9.40 -9.14 -6.19
C TYR A 34 10.63 -9.89 -6.71
N TYR A 35 10.69 -10.17 -8.02
CA TYR A 35 11.83 -10.88 -8.61
C TYR A 35 13.12 -10.05 -8.60
N ALA A 36 13.02 -8.73 -8.79
CA ALA A 36 14.15 -7.83 -8.67
C ALA A 36 14.75 -7.84 -7.26
N LEU A 37 13.91 -7.76 -6.22
CA LEU A 37 14.38 -7.84 -4.84
C LEU A 37 14.98 -9.21 -4.50
N GLN A 38 14.43 -10.32 -5.04
CA GLN A 38 15.03 -11.65 -4.90
C GLN A 38 16.39 -11.77 -5.62
N ALA A 39 16.52 -11.17 -6.80
CA ALA A 39 17.79 -11.10 -7.53
C ALA A 39 18.85 -10.34 -6.73
N VAL A 40 18.49 -9.17 -6.20
CA VAL A 40 19.33 -8.33 -5.32
C VAL A 40 19.75 -9.10 -4.07
N LYS A 41 18.81 -9.72 -3.36
CA LYS A 41 19.06 -10.50 -2.14
C LYS A 41 19.98 -11.70 -2.36
N SER A 42 19.78 -12.41 -3.46
CA SER A 42 20.55 -13.62 -3.79
C SER A 42 21.90 -13.30 -4.45
N ARG A 43 22.09 -12.06 -4.93
CA ARG A 43 23.22 -11.64 -5.77
C ARG A 43 23.41 -12.50 -7.03
N ARG A 44 22.32 -13.09 -7.52
CA ARG A 44 22.30 -13.98 -8.70
C ARG A 44 21.21 -13.54 -9.67
N PRO A 45 21.36 -12.39 -10.34
CA PRO A 45 20.33 -11.86 -11.24
C PRO A 45 20.04 -12.81 -12.42
N ALA A 46 21.04 -13.56 -12.89
CA ALA A 46 20.87 -14.54 -13.95
C ALA A 46 19.80 -15.61 -13.65
N ARG A 47 19.59 -15.95 -12.37
CA ARG A 47 18.56 -16.92 -11.94
C ARG A 47 17.13 -16.43 -12.21
N TYR A 48 16.94 -15.11 -12.26
CA TYR A 48 15.61 -14.49 -12.39
C TYR A 48 15.45 -13.75 -13.73
N ARG A 49 16.39 -13.93 -14.66
CA ARG A 49 16.46 -13.16 -15.92
C ARG A 49 15.14 -13.22 -16.69
N ASP A 50 14.56 -14.40 -16.85
CA ASP A 50 13.34 -14.58 -17.65
C ASP A 50 12.15 -13.86 -17.01
N GLN A 51 12.04 -13.90 -15.68
CA GLN A 51 10.99 -13.19 -14.94
C GLN A 51 11.20 -11.67 -14.98
N LEU A 52 12.46 -11.21 -14.87
CA LEU A 52 12.79 -9.79 -14.98
C LEU A 52 12.46 -9.25 -16.38
N LEU A 53 12.74 -10.01 -17.44
CA LEU A 53 12.40 -9.63 -18.81
C LEU A 53 10.88 -9.66 -19.03
N LEU A 54 10.21 -10.74 -18.64
CA LEU A 54 8.76 -10.89 -18.81
C LEU A 54 7.99 -9.78 -18.10
N TYR A 55 8.22 -9.60 -16.79
CA TYR A 55 7.52 -8.59 -16.01
C TYR A 55 8.04 -7.18 -16.29
N GLY A 56 9.31 -7.03 -16.69
CA GLY A 56 9.88 -5.77 -17.17
C GLY A 56 9.15 -5.26 -18.41
N LEU A 57 9.00 -6.08 -19.43
CA LEU A 57 8.25 -5.74 -20.64
C LEU A 57 6.76 -5.52 -20.33
N SER A 58 6.16 -6.42 -19.53
CA SER A 58 4.75 -6.33 -19.15
C SER A 58 4.43 -5.09 -18.30
N ALA A 59 5.40 -4.53 -17.58
CA ALA A 59 5.24 -3.29 -16.84
C ALA A 59 5.52 -2.06 -17.71
N THR A 60 6.59 -2.11 -18.53
CA THR A 60 7.08 -0.97 -19.29
C THR A 60 6.14 -0.60 -20.45
N LEU A 61 5.60 -1.60 -21.17
CA LEU A 61 4.73 -1.32 -22.32
C LEU A 61 3.43 -0.61 -21.91
N PRO A 62 2.65 -1.07 -20.90
CA PRO A 62 1.47 -0.34 -20.46
C PRO A 62 1.82 0.99 -19.77
N ALA A 63 2.95 1.05 -19.04
CA ALA A 63 3.41 2.32 -18.47
C ALA A 63 3.73 3.36 -19.56
N ALA A 64 4.33 2.95 -20.68
CA ALA A 64 4.58 3.83 -21.82
C ALA A 64 3.27 4.38 -22.42
N VAL A 65 2.22 3.56 -22.50
CA VAL A 65 0.88 4.01 -22.93
C VAL A 65 0.32 5.06 -21.96
N VAL A 66 0.46 4.85 -20.65
CA VAL A 66 0.02 5.82 -19.63
C VAL A 66 0.81 7.14 -19.75
N VAL A 67 2.13 7.07 -19.91
CA VAL A 67 2.99 8.25 -20.05
C VAL A 67 2.68 9.01 -21.34
N ALA A 68 2.43 8.31 -22.45
CA ALA A 68 2.04 8.94 -23.71
C ALA A 68 0.69 9.68 -23.58
N ALA A 69 -0.27 9.11 -22.86
CA ALA A 69 -1.57 9.75 -22.61
C ALA A 69 -1.49 10.90 -21.60
N ARG A 70 -0.64 10.76 -20.57
CA ARG A 70 -0.53 11.66 -19.42
C ARG A 70 0.92 11.79 -18.96
N PRO A 71 1.76 12.62 -19.63
CA PRO A 71 3.18 12.74 -19.30
C PRO A 71 3.46 13.22 -17.87
N ALA A 72 2.53 13.96 -17.27
CA ALA A 72 2.62 14.48 -15.91
C ALA A 72 2.86 13.39 -14.85
N VAL A 73 2.49 12.13 -15.10
CA VAL A 73 2.75 11.01 -14.19
C VAL A 73 4.25 10.76 -13.93
N LEU A 74 5.14 11.26 -14.80
CA LEU A 74 6.58 11.13 -14.63
C LEU A 74 7.12 11.88 -13.40
N ILE A 75 6.36 12.84 -12.85
CA ILE A 75 6.74 13.52 -11.59
C ILE A 75 6.87 12.55 -10.41
N TYR A 76 6.17 11.41 -10.45
CA TYR A 76 6.24 10.39 -9.41
C TYR A 76 7.43 9.44 -9.58
N ALA A 77 8.06 9.38 -10.76
CA ALA A 77 9.13 8.43 -11.05
C ALA A 77 10.34 8.56 -10.11
N PRO A 78 10.85 9.77 -9.78
CA PRO A 78 11.94 9.93 -8.82
C PRO A 78 11.58 9.39 -7.43
N VAL A 79 10.33 9.62 -6.97
CA VAL A 79 9.86 9.16 -5.66
C VAL A 79 9.77 7.64 -5.64
N PHE A 80 9.19 7.01 -6.66
CA PHE A 80 9.17 5.56 -6.80
C PHE A 80 10.58 4.97 -6.87
N ALA A 81 11.52 5.61 -7.57
CA ALA A 81 12.90 5.16 -7.67
C ALA A 81 13.60 5.15 -6.30
N VAL A 82 13.44 6.22 -5.50
CA VAL A 82 13.99 6.29 -4.15
C VAL A 82 13.39 5.21 -3.25
N LEU A 83 12.06 5.05 -3.25
CA LEU A 83 11.39 4.02 -2.43
C LEU A 83 11.79 2.60 -2.85
N LEU A 84 11.91 2.34 -4.15
CA LEU A 84 12.38 1.05 -4.66
C LEU A 84 13.85 0.80 -4.29
N ALA A 85 14.71 1.82 -4.35
CA ALA A 85 16.10 1.71 -3.93
C ALA A 85 16.22 1.40 -2.43
N LEU A 86 15.39 2.01 -1.59
CA LEU A 86 15.31 1.68 -0.17
C LEU A 86 14.88 0.23 0.05
N ASN A 87 13.84 -0.25 -0.65
CA ASN A 87 13.44 -1.66 -0.60
C ASN A 87 14.58 -2.59 -1.05
N ALA A 88 15.31 -2.22 -2.12
CA ALA A 88 16.45 -2.99 -2.62
C ALA A 88 17.61 -3.01 -1.62
N TRP A 89 17.88 -1.89 -0.94
CA TRP A 89 18.86 -1.83 0.15
C TRP A 89 18.50 -2.79 1.29
N TYR A 90 17.25 -2.78 1.74
CA TYR A 90 16.77 -3.73 2.75
C TYR A 90 16.86 -5.19 2.27
N ALA A 91 16.57 -5.47 0.99
CA ALA A 91 16.71 -6.81 0.41
C ALA A 91 18.18 -7.26 0.34
N TRP A 92 19.10 -6.36 -0.06
CA TRP A 92 20.54 -6.60 -0.10
C TRP A 92 21.09 -6.91 1.30
N CYS A 93 20.68 -6.13 2.30
CA CYS A 93 21.01 -6.36 3.71
C CYS A 93 20.26 -7.54 4.34
N ARG A 94 19.37 -8.22 3.60
CA ARG A 94 18.51 -9.34 4.06
C ARG A 94 17.60 -8.97 5.24
N ARG A 95 17.19 -7.72 5.31
CA ARG A 95 16.33 -7.13 6.35
C ARG A 95 14.93 -6.77 5.82
N GLU A 96 14.41 -7.57 4.88
CA GLU A 96 13.09 -7.36 4.24
C GLU A 96 11.93 -7.30 5.25
N ARG A 97 12.10 -7.88 6.44
CA ARG A 97 11.10 -7.91 7.50
C ARG A 97 11.13 -6.68 8.43
N ALA A 98 12.03 -5.73 8.17
CA ALA A 98 12.15 -4.51 8.96
C ALA A 98 10.87 -3.67 8.87
N LEU A 99 10.45 -3.04 9.98
CA LEU A 99 9.26 -2.18 10.01
C LEU A 99 9.36 -1.05 9.00
N LEU A 100 10.51 -0.39 8.92
CA LEU A 100 10.73 0.68 7.94
C LEU A 100 10.59 0.21 6.50
N ASN A 101 11.03 -1.01 6.17
CA ASN A 101 10.85 -1.56 4.83
C ASN A 101 9.37 -1.78 4.47
N ASP A 102 8.60 -2.31 5.42
CA ASP A 102 7.15 -2.47 5.25
C ASP A 102 6.46 -1.10 5.09
N LEU A 103 6.89 -0.08 5.83
CA LEU A 103 6.35 1.29 5.71
C LEU A 103 6.72 1.95 4.38
N VAL A 104 7.95 1.76 3.88
CA VAL A 104 8.35 2.22 2.54
C VAL A 104 7.43 1.61 1.47
N SER A 105 7.12 0.32 1.58
CA SER A 105 6.18 -0.36 0.69
C SER A 105 4.74 0.18 0.82
N VAL A 106 4.30 0.54 2.04
CA VAL A 106 3.00 1.19 2.25
C VAL A 106 2.94 2.54 1.55
N VAL A 107 3.95 3.40 1.73
CA VAL A 107 4.02 4.71 1.07
C VAL A 107 4.02 4.52 -0.45
N GLN A 108 4.82 3.60 -0.96
CA GLN A 108 4.87 3.29 -2.39
C GLN A 108 3.51 2.84 -2.95
N SER A 109 2.78 2.03 -2.19
CA SER A 109 1.43 1.61 -2.60
C SER A 109 0.42 2.76 -2.52
N CYS A 110 0.48 3.61 -1.50
CA CYS A 110 -0.46 4.72 -1.32
C CYS A 110 -0.21 5.87 -2.30
N LEU A 111 1.01 6.05 -2.80
CA LEU A 111 1.32 6.97 -3.90
C LEU A 111 0.50 6.67 -5.17
N MET A 112 -0.05 5.46 -5.30
CA MET A 112 -0.93 5.15 -6.42
C MET A 112 -2.23 5.98 -6.41
N VAL A 113 -2.68 6.49 -5.26
CA VAL A 113 -3.86 7.37 -5.15
C VAL A 113 -3.67 8.67 -5.95
N PRO A 114 -2.65 9.51 -5.67
CA PRO A 114 -2.38 10.71 -6.46
C PRO A 114 -1.90 10.42 -7.89
N VAL A 115 -1.26 9.26 -8.15
CA VAL A 115 -0.94 8.84 -9.53
C VAL A 115 -2.22 8.63 -10.34
N ALA A 116 -3.21 7.92 -9.79
CA ALA A 116 -4.50 7.72 -10.43
C ALA A 116 -5.22 9.07 -10.67
N ALA A 117 -5.18 9.99 -9.71
CA ALA A 117 -5.72 11.34 -9.91
C ALA A 117 -5.05 12.07 -11.08
N THR A 118 -3.72 12.05 -11.14
CA THR A 118 -2.97 12.67 -12.24
C THR A 118 -3.30 12.02 -13.60
N VAL A 119 -3.49 10.71 -13.64
CA VAL A 119 -3.94 10.01 -14.86
C VAL A 119 -5.33 10.47 -15.29
N ALA A 120 -6.24 10.69 -14.32
CA ALA A 120 -7.56 11.22 -14.59
C ALA A 120 -7.57 12.71 -15.00
N GLY A 121 -6.48 13.44 -14.75
CA GLY A 121 -6.41 14.89 -14.91
C GLY A 121 -7.04 15.65 -13.73
N VAL A 122 -7.14 15.00 -12.57
CA VAL A 122 -7.67 15.56 -11.32
C VAL A 122 -6.51 16.05 -10.47
N PRO A 123 -6.59 17.26 -9.87
CA PRO A 123 -5.58 17.74 -8.94
C PRO A 123 -5.31 16.78 -7.77
N ALA A 124 -4.05 16.65 -7.36
CA ALA A 124 -3.69 15.76 -6.25
C ALA A 124 -4.34 16.17 -4.90
N GLY A 125 -4.70 17.45 -4.76
CA GLY A 125 -5.42 17.95 -3.58
C GLY A 125 -6.80 17.33 -3.40
N ASP A 126 -7.51 17.06 -4.49
CA ASP A 126 -8.88 16.52 -4.47
C ASP A 126 -8.92 15.07 -3.97
N VAL A 127 -7.78 14.37 -4.06
CA VAL A 127 -7.61 13.00 -3.52
C VAL A 127 -6.78 12.96 -2.23
N ALA A 128 -6.55 14.11 -1.58
CA ALA A 128 -5.74 14.17 -0.37
C ALA A 128 -6.35 13.39 0.79
N VAL A 129 -7.67 13.52 1.02
CA VAL A 129 -8.40 12.78 2.06
C VAL A 129 -8.34 11.26 1.86
N PRO A 130 -8.72 10.70 0.68
CA PRO A 130 -8.60 9.26 0.46
C PRO A 130 -7.15 8.76 0.51
N CYS A 131 -6.18 9.55 0.06
CA CYS A 131 -4.76 9.22 0.19
C CYS A 131 -4.31 9.14 1.66
N ALA A 132 -4.67 10.13 2.47
CA ALA A 132 -4.37 10.18 3.90
C ALA A 132 -5.03 9.01 4.64
N ALA A 133 -6.29 8.71 4.36
CA ALA A 133 -7.02 7.58 4.94
C ALA A 133 -6.38 6.24 4.58
N ALA A 134 -5.96 6.06 3.32
CA ALA A 134 -5.23 4.87 2.89
C ALA A 134 -3.89 4.74 3.65
N LEU A 135 -3.07 5.79 3.70
CA LEU A 135 -1.79 5.80 4.43
C LEU A 135 -1.98 5.44 5.90
N LEU A 136 -2.97 6.03 6.55
CA LEU A 136 -3.30 5.81 7.96
C LEU A 136 -3.73 4.36 8.21
N TYR A 137 -4.59 3.82 7.35
CA TYR A 137 -5.06 2.44 7.43
C TYR A 137 -3.93 1.43 7.20
N PHE A 138 -3.16 1.58 6.12
CA PHE A 138 -2.11 0.62 5.75
C PHE A 138 -0.95 0.60 6.74
N THR A 139 -0.54 1.77 7.23
CA THR A 139 0.48 1.88 8.28
C THR A 139 0.02 1.20 9.57
N GLY A 140 -1.23 1.44 9.99
CA GLY A 140 -1.82 0.76 11.15
C GLY A 140 -1.88 -0.75 10.95
N THR A 141 -2.23 -1.20 9.75
CA THR A 141 -2.28 -2.62 9.39
C THR A 141 -0.90 -3.28 9.49
N VAL A 142 0.18 -2.61 9.08
CA VAL A 142 1.55 -3.15 9.25
C VAL A 142 1.84 -3.43 10.73
N LEU A 143 1.56 -2.47 11.62
CA LEU A 143 1.78 -2.64 13.06
C LEU A 143 0.88 -3.75 13.64
N TYR A 144 -0.39 -3.78 13.25
CA TYR A 144 -1.35 -4.77 13.70
C TYR A 144 -0.95 -6.19 13.26
N VAL A 145 -0.69 -6.40 11.97
CA VAL A 145 -0.33 -7.72 11.41
C VAL A 145 0.99 -8.22 12.00
N LYS A 146 1.98 -7.33 12.23
CA LYS A 146 3.20 -7.71 12.96
C LYS A 146 2.88 -8.21 14.36
N THR A 147 2.08 -7.46 15.11
CA THR A 147 1.61 -7.85 16.46
C THR A 147 0.89 -9.20 16.46
N MET A 148 0.11 -9.49 15.41
CA MET A 148 -0.66 -10.73 15.31
C MET A 148 0.18 -11.95 14.91
N ILE A 149 1.21 -11.77 14.07
CA ILE A 149 1.91 -12.89 13.42
C ILE A 149 3.37 -12.98 13.88
N ARG A 150 4.20 -12.02 13.50
CA ARG A 150 5.67 -12.12 13.64
C ARG A 150 6.17 -11.72 15.02
N GLU A 151 5.53 -10.72 15.62
CA GLU A 151 5.88 -10.11 16.91
C GLU A 151 4.87 -10.49 18.00
N ARG A 152 4.29 -11.70 17.85
CA ARG A 152 3.22 -12.19 18.71
C ARG A 152 3.70 -12.31 20.15
N GLY A 153 2.93 -11.71 21.07
CA GLY A 153 3.26 -11.68 22.50
C GLY A 153 4.17 -10.53 22.91
N SER A 154 4.73 -9.76 21.97
CA SER A 154 5.51 -8.56 22.29
C SER A 154 4.61 -7.45 22.83
N ARG A 155 4.81 -7.10 24.10
CA ARG A 155 4.10 -5.98 24.75
C ARG A 155 4.40 -4.64 24.08
N ALA A 156 5.63 -4.47 23.59
CA ALA A 156 6.05 -3.25 22.90
C ALA A 156 5.28 -3.06 21.59
N TYR A 157 5.24 -4.09 20.73
CA TYR A 157 4.47 -4.02 19.47
C TYR A 157 2.97 -3.87 19.70
N HIS A 158 2.41 -4.56 20.71
CA HIS A 158 1.00 -4.40 21.04
C HIS A 158 0.67 -2.96 21.46
N ARG A 159 1.47 -2.38 22.37
CA ARG A 159 1.30 -0.97 22.80
C ARG A 159 1.45 0.00 21.63
N ALA A 160 2.48 -0.19 20.79
CA ALA A 160 2.70 0.65 19.62
C ALA A 160 1.53 0.56 18.62
N SER A 161 1.03 -0.65 18.37
CA SER A 161 -0.12 -0.86 17.49
C SER A 161 -1.37 -0.18 18.05
N VAL A 162 -1.71 -0.38 19.33
CA VAL A 162 -2.88 0.26 19.95
C VAL A 162 -2.75 1.78 19.96
N ALA A 163 -1.61 2.31 20.40
CA ALA A 163 -1.37 3.75 20.43
C ALA A 163 -1.51 4.38 19.04
N TYR A 164 -0.95 3.74 18.01
CA TYR A 164 -1.11 4.19 16.63
C TYR A 164 -2.58 4.22 16.20
N HIS A 165 -3.35 3.16 16.47
CA HIS A 165 -4.74 3.12 16.05
C HIS A 165 -5.60 4.14 16.80
N LEU A 166 -5.33 4.41 18.08
CA LEU A 166 -6.02 5.47 18.83
C LEU A 166 -5.71 6.86 18.26
N ALA A 167 -4.44 7.15 17.93
CA ALA A 167 -4.07 8.38 17.24
C ALA A 167 -4.74 8.47 15.86
N ALA A 168 -4.83 7.34 15.15
CA ALA A 168 -5.51 7.26 13.87
C ALA A 168 -7.02 7.54 13.96
N VAL A 169 -7.69 7.16 15.05
CA VAL A 169 -9.10 7.56 15.29
C VAL A 169 -9.23 9.07 15.33
N ALA A 170 -8.33 9.75 16.08
CA ALA A 170 -8.36 11.20 16.17
C ALA A 170 -8.19 11.81 14.78
N VAL A 171 -7.11 11.47 14.06
CA VAL A 171 -6.84 11.98 12.70
C VAL A 171 -8.01 11.70 11.74
N ALA A 172 -8.55 10.48 11.75
CA ALA A 172 -9.70 10.12 10.92
C ALA A 172 -10.95 10.95 11.24
N GLY A 173 -11.19 11.26 12.52
CA GLY A 173 -12.29 12.12 12.97
C GLY A 173 -12.19 13.56 12.47
N TRP A 174 -10.99 14.07 12.23
CA TRP A 174 -10.79 15.36 11.57
C TRP A 174 -11.08 15.31 10.07
N LEU A 175 -10.97 14.13 9.44
CA LEU A 175 -11.20 13.96 7.99
C LEU A 175 -12.68 13.78 7.68
N SER A 176 -13.36 12.84 8.35
CA SER A 176 -14.81 12.65 8.22
C SER A 176 -15.38 11.71 9.31
N ILE A 177 -16.68 11.84 9.58
CA ILE A 177 -17.38 10.98 10.55
C ILE A 177 -17.35 9.49 10.16
N PRO A 178 -17.62 9.09 8.90
CA PRO A 178 -17.53 7.68 8.49
C PRO A 178 -16.14 7.08 8.72
N LEU A 179 -15.08 7.85 8.47
CA LEU A 179 -13.70 7.42 8.74
C LEU A 179 -13.46 7.30 10.25
N ALA A 180 -13.94 8.24 11.07
CA ALA A 180 -13.83 8.16 12.53
C ALA A 180 -14.40 6.83 13.08
N VAL A 181 -15.60 6.47 12.62
CA VAL A 181 -16.29 5.23 13.02
C VAL A 181 -15.47 4.02 12.62
N LEU A 182 -15.02 3.95 11.35
CA LEU A 182 -14.19 2.85 10.87
C LEU A 182 -12.91 2.71 11.68
N PHE A 183 -12.16 3.79 11.85
CA PHE A 183 -10.90 3.75 12.59
C PHE A 183 -11.13 3.40 14.08
N GLY A 184 -12.28 3.76 14.65
CA GLY A 184 -12.70 3.30 15.98
C GLY A 184 -12.81 1.78 16.05
N VAL A 185 -13.47 1.17 15.06
CA VAL A 185 -13.56 -0.31 14.94
C VAL A 185 -12.16 -0.93 14.80
N LEU A 186 -11.29 -0.32 13.99
CA LEU A 186 -9.91 -0.80 13.81
C LEU A 186 -9.06 -0.68 15.08
N ALA A 187 -9.30 0.34 15.91
CA ALA A 187 -8.64 0.50 17.21
C ALA A 187 -9.10 -0.58 18.22
N VAL A 188 -10.40 -0.83 18.31
CA VAL A 188 -10.95 -1.92 19.12
C VAL A 188 -10.37 -3.27 18.67
N ARG A 189 -10.33 -3.51 17.36
CA ARG A 189 -9.70 -4.69 16.75
C ARG A 189 -8.23 -4.84 17.18
N ALA A 190 -7.44 -3.77 17.06
CA ALA A 190 -6.02 -3.77 17.40
C ALA A 190 -5.78 -4.05 18.90
N ALA A 191 -6.68 -3.61 19.78
CA ALA A 191 -6.60 -3.87 21.21
C ALA A 191 -7.06 -5.29 21.61
N ALA A 192 -8.16 -5.78 21.02
CA ALA A 192 -8.83 -7.00 21.48
C ALA A 192 -8.28 -8.28 20.85
N LEU A 193 -7.99 -8.28 19.55
CA LEU A 193 -7.70 -9.51 18.81
C LEU A 193 -6.32 -10.15 19.04
N PRO A 194 -5.24 -9.42 19.39
CA PRO A 194 -3.94 -10.04 19.70
C PRO A 194 -3.97 -11.11 20.80
N ARG A 195 -4.96 -11.04 21.71
CA ARG A 195 -5.14 -12.04 22.78
C ARG A 195 -5.81 -13.33 22.30
N ARG A 196 -6.48 -13.31 21.13
CA ARG A 196 -7.29 -14.43 20.61
C ARG A 196 -6.51 -15.44 19.76
N ARG A 197 -5.19 -15.29 19.61
CA ARG A 197 -4.28 -16.22 18.89
C ARG A 197 -4.77 -16.66 17.49
N LEU A 198 -5.41 -15.75 16.76
CA LEU A 198 -5.93 -16.02 15.41
C LEU A 198 -4.84 -16.53 14.44
N THR A 199 -5.25 -17.36 13.49
CA THR A 199 -4.35 -17.85 12.42
C THR A 199 -4.06 -16.75 11.39
N PRO A 200 -2.93 -16.82 10.66
CA PRO A 200 -2.63 -15.86 9.58
C PRO A 200 -3.76 -15.75 8.54
N LYS A 201 -4.44 -16.86 8.22
CA LYS A 201 -5.58 -16.88 7.29
C LYS A 201 -6.75 -16.04 7.82
N GLN A 202 -7.11 -16.20 9.10
CA GLN A 202 -8.18 -15.43 9.74
C GLN A 202 -7.84 -13.94 9.80
N VAL A 203 -6.59 -13.59 10.14
CA VAL A 203 -6.11 -12.20 10.12
C VAL A 203 -6.23 -11.63 8.70
N GLY A 204 -5.84 -12.39 7.68
CA GLY A 204 -5.98 -11.97 6.28
C GLY A 204 -7.44 -11.71 5.88
N LEU A 205 -8.38 -12.59 6.25
CA LEU A 205 -9.81 -12.37 5.98
C LEU A 205 -10.36 -11.13 6.68
N LEU A 206 -9.95 -10.88 7.93
CA LEU A 206 -10.32 -9.66 8.65
C LEU A 206 -9.79 -8.40 7.96
N GLU A 207 -8.56 -8.44 7.43
CA GLU A 207 -8.01 -7.31 6.66
C GLU A 207 -8.72 -7.11 5.32
N ILE A 208 -9.18 -8.16 4.65
CA ILE A 208 -10.01 -8.03 3.45
C ILE A 208 -11.32 -7.33 3.81
N GLY A 209 -11.98 -7.73 4.89
CA GLY A 209 -13.18 -7.04 5.39
C GLY A 209 -12.91 -5.57 5.73
N ALA A 210 -11.81 -5.27 6.42
CA ALA A 210 -11.41 -3.90 6.72
C ALA A 210 -11.11 -3.06 5.47
N CYS A 211 -10.51 -3.66 4.44
CA CYS A 211 -10.29 -3.01 3.13
C CYS A 211 -11.62 -2.62 2.47
N VAL A 212 -12.62 -3.52 2.50
CA VAL A 212 -13.96 -3.24 1.95
C VAL A 212 -14.64 -2.10 2.74
N LEU A 213 -14.56 -2.15 4.06
CA LEU A 213 -15.10 -1.09 4.92
C LEU A 213 -14.42 0.27 4.69
N LEU A 214 -13.10 0.28 4.45
CA LEU A 214 -12.39 1.52 4.08
C LEU A 214 -12.89 2.10 2.76
N GLY A 215 -13.06 1.26 1.74
CA GLY A 215 -13.64 1.68 0.46
C GLY A 215 -15.05 2.26 0.65
N GLY A 216 -15.91 1.58 1.40
CA GLY A 216 -17.26 2.06 1.70
C GLY A 216 -17.27 3.37 2.50
N ALA A 217 -16.43 3.49 3.52
CA ALA A 217 -16.33 4.71 4.32
C ALA A 217 -15.88 5.92 3.49
N LEU A 218 -14.97 5.71 2.52
CA LEU A 218 -14.49 6.77 1.62
C LEU A 218 -15.52 7.21 0.58
N VAL A 219 -16.48 6.34 0.22
CA VAL A 219 -17.56 6.70 -0.72
C VAL A 219 -18.62 7.60 -0.05
N VAL A 220 -18.75 7.52 1.27
CA VAL A 220 -19.77 8.24 2.06
C VAL A 220 -19.15 9.40 2.88
N ALA A 221 -17.82 9.55 2.83
CA ALA A 221 -17.06 10.61 3.49
C ALA A 221 -17.08 11.91 2.67
#